data_AF-A0A9W6PEP4-F1
#
_entry.id   AF-A0A9W6PEP4-F1
#
_cell.length_a   1.000
_cell.length_b   1.000
_cell.length_c   1.000
_cell.angle_alpha   90.00
_cell.angle_beta   90.00
_cell.angle_gamma   90.00
#
_symmetry.space_group_name_H-M   'P 1'
#
loop_
_entity.id
_entity.type
_entity.pdbx_description
1 polymer ?
#
loop_
_entity_poly.entity_id
_entity_poly.type
_entity_poly.pdbx_seq_one_letter_code
_entity_poly.pdbx_strand_id
1 'polypeptide(L)'
;MGSSPGAVVAATIAAHRPDLVRRLVPTAGRARPDPPYPTTRMTTRMTTWAGLADDLRPLLPRVTAETPVTGCTKDGTVRFALTRELADAVPGARFEALESGHVVVHEQPGAFVALVAGFTA
;
A
#
# COMPACT_ATOMS: atom_id res chain seq x y z
N MET A 1 3.89 -9.02 3.74
CA MET A 1 3.47 -8.36 2.48
C MET A 1 1.98 -8.12 2.54
N GLY A 2 1.50 -7.02 1.99
CA GLY A 2 0.06 -6.76 1.83
C GLY A 2 -0.20 -6.00 0.53
N SER A 3 -1.18 -6.45 -0.26
CA SER A 3 -1.59 -5.80 -1.51
C SER A 3 -2.97 -5.18 -1.36
N SER A 4 -3.14 -3.94 -1.83
CA SER A 4 -4.42 -3.22 -1.85
C SER A 4 -5.08 -3.17 -0.44
N PRO A 5 -6.23 -3.78 -0.10
CA PRO A 5 -6.71 -3.76 1.28
C PRO A 5 -5.81 -4.53 2.25
N GLY A 6 -5.08 -5.54 1.77
CA GLY A 6 -4.10 -6.28 2.59
C GLY A 6 -2.93 -5.41 3.02
N ALA A 7 -2.61 -4.35 2.29
CA ALA A 7 -1.60 -3.36 2.69
C ALA A 7 -2.03 -2.59 3.94
N VAL A 8 -3.31 -2.22 4.03
CA VAL A 8 -3.93 -1.56 5.20
C VAL A 8 -3.82 -2.48 6.41
N VAL A 9 -4.28 -3.73 6.28
CA VAL A 9 -4.24 -4.73 7.37
C VAL A 9 -2.80 -4.97 7.84
N ALA A 10 -1.86 -5.17 6.92
CA ALA A 10 -0.46 -5.41 7.26
C ALA A 10 0.18 -4.20 7.97
N ALA A 11 -0.12 -2.97 7.53
CA ALA A 11 0.36 -1.75 8.17
C ALA A 11 -0.23 -1.57 9.59
N THR A 12 -1.52 -1.86 9.78
CA THR A 12 -2.16 -1.85 11.10
C THR A 12 -1.49 -2.84 12.06
N ILE A 13 -1.25 -4.08 11.61
CA ILE A 13 -0.55 -5.09 12.42
C ILE A 13 0.86 -4.61 12.77
N ALA A 14 1.62 -4.10 11.79
CA ALA A 14 2.98 -3.61 12.02
C ALA A 14 3.03 -2.42 13.00
N ALA A 15 2.05 -1.53 12.95
CA ALA A 15 1.96 -0.38 13.85
C ALA A 15 1.55 -0.77 15.29
N HIS A 16 0.68 -1.76 15.47
CA HIS A 16 0.26 -2.22 16.79
C HIS A 16 1.22 -3.21 17.44
N ARG A 17 1.89 -4.03 16.62
CA ARG A 17 2.82 -5.08 17.06
C ARG A 17 4.17 -4.95 16.35
N PRO A 18 4.89 -3.82 16.58
CA PRO A 18 6.19 -3.58 15.94
C PRO A 18 7.24 -4.64 16.34
N ASP A 19 7.05 -5.32 17.47
CA ASP A 19 7.87 -6.42 17.96
C ASP A 19 7.77 -7.70 17.09
N LEU A 20 6.68 -7.86 16.34
CA LEU A 20 6.42 -9.07 15.56
C LEU A 20 6.71 -8.93 14.06
N VAL A 21 6.86 -7.69 13.56
CA VAL A 21 7.01 -7.42 12.12
C VAL A 21 8.39 -6.84 11.85
N ARG A 22 9.26 -7.64 11.26
CA ARG A 22 10.62 -7.22 10.87
C ARG A 22 10.65 -6.45 9.54
N ARG A 23 9.85 -6.90 8.57
CA ARG A 23 9.78 -6.33 7.21
C ARG A 23 8.33 -6.22 6.76
N LEU A 24 7.94 -5.06 6.24
CA LEU A 24 6.60 -4.77 5.74
C LEU A 24 6.69 -4.38 4.26
N VAL A 25 5.94 -5.04 3.38
CA VAL A 25 5.92 -4.71 1.94
C VAL A 25 4.50 -4.35 1.53
N PRO A 26 4.13 -3.04 1.57
CA PRO A 26 2.84 -2.56 1.09
C PRO A 26 2.88 -2.38 -0.43
N THR A 27 1.92 -2.96 -1.14
CA THR A 27 1.77 -2.84 -2.60
C THR A 27 0.41 -2.23 -2.91
N ALA A 28 0.38 -1.14 -3.69
CA ALA A 28 -0.87 -0.49 -4.12
C ALA A 28 -1.88 -0.21 -2.98
N GLY A 29 -1.37 0.12 -1.80
CA GLY A 29 -2.15 0.40 -0.59
C GLY A 29 -2.43 1.88 -0.38
N ARG A 30 -3.22 2.22 0.65
CA ARG A 30 -3.51 3.61 1.07
C ARG A 30 -3.55 3.72 2.58
N ALA A 31 -3.21 4.90 3.12
CA ALA A 31 -3.24 5.16 4.56
C ALA A 31 -4.63 5.55 5.10
N ARG A 32 -5.54 5.96 4.23
CA ARG A 32 -6.87 6.47 4.59
C ARG A 32 -7.90 6.16 3.50
N PRO A 33 -9.20 6.28 3.79
CA PRO A 33 -10.24 6.21 2.77
C PRO A 33 -10.01 7.21 1.64
N ASP A 34 -10.35 6.79 0.42
CA ASP A 34 -10.35 7.70 -0.72
C ASP A 34 -11.53 8.68 -0.58
N PRO A 35 -11.33 10.01 -0.62
CA PRO A 35 -12.44 10.95 -0.70
C PRO A 35 -13.33 10.65 -1.91
N PRO A 36 -14.66 10.82 -1.80
CA PRO A 36 -15.58 10.52 -2.89
C PRO A 36 -15.24 11.37 -4.12
N TYR A 37 -14.99 10.71 -5.25
CA TYR A 37 -14.74 11.32 -6.56
C TYR A 37 -15.57 10.61 -7.64
N PRO A 38 -16.07 11.31 -8.68
CA PRO A 38 -16.92 10.70 -9.68
C PRO A 38 -16.10 9.79 -10.61
N THR A 39 -16.02 8.48 -10.34
CA THR A 39 -15.50 7.50 -11.31
C THR A 39 -16.16 6.12 -11.21
N THR A 40 -16.38 5.54 -12.40
CA THR A 40 -16.58 4.12 -12.79
C THR A 40 -17.31 3.17 -11.83
N ARG A 41 -18.35 2.48 -12.34
CA ARG A 41 -19.19 1.48 -11.62
C ARG A 41 -18.42 0.41 -10.80
N MET A 42 -17.14 0.16 -11.12
CA MET A 42 -16.27 -0.77 -10.38
C MET A 42 -15.85 -0.20 -9.00
N THR A 43 -15.63 1.11 -8.89
CA THR A 43 -15.10 1.78 -7.70
C THR A 43 -16.10 1.73 -6.53
N THR A 44 -17.40 1.88 -6.80
CA THR A 44 -18.46 1.92 -5.78
C THR A 44 -18.58 0.65 -4.93
N ARG A 45 -18.22 -0.52 -5.47
CA ARG A 45 -18.29 -1.80 -4.73
C ARG A 45 -17.09 -2.02 -3.81
N MET A 46 -15.93 -1.47 -4.16
CA MET A 46 -14.72 -1.53 -3.31
C MET A 46 -14.67 -0.39 -2.29
N THR A 47 -15.33 0.74 -2.55
CA THR A 47 -15.36 1.89 -1.62
C THR A 47 -16.04 1.59 -0.30
N THR A 48 -17.01 0.66 -0.24
CA THR A 48 -17.66 0.29 1.03
C THR A 48 -16.67 -0.34 2.00
N TRP A 49 -15.84 -1.28 1.54
CA TRP A 49 -14.75 -1.82 2.34
C TRP A 49 -13.66 -0.77 2.62
N ALA A 50 -13.37 0.08 1.64
CA ALA A 50 -12.37 1.13 1.79
C ALA A 50 -12.74 2.23 2.79
N GLY A 51 -14.03 2.54 2.92
CA GLY A 51 -14.58 3.50 3.88
C GLY A 51 -14.79 2.92 5.28
N LEU A 52 -14.68 1.60 5.45
CA LEU A 52 -14.65 0.93 6.75
C LEU A 52 -13.23 0.89 7.36
N ALA A 53 -12.20 1.16 6.56
CA ALA A 53 -10.84 1.25 7.06
C ALA A 53 -10.63 2.62 7.73
N ASP A 54 -10.24 2.62 9.00
CA ASP A 54 -9.87 3.84 9.72
C ASP A 54 -8.69 4.57 9.05
N ASP A 55 -8.58 5.86 9.32
CA ASP A 55 -7.39 6.63 8.98
C ASP A 55 -6.18 6.12 9.78
N LEU A 56 -5.25 5.45 9.09
CA LEU A 56 -4.07 4.86 9.68
C LEU A 56 -2.93 5.86 9.89
N ARG A 57 -3.01 7.08 9.32
CA ARG A 57 -1.92 8.08 9.41
C ARG A 57 -1.43 8.33 10.84
N PRO A 58 -2.29 8.36 11.89
CA PRO A 58 -1.83 8.49 13.27
C PRO A 58 -1.01 7.28 13.79
N LEU A 59 -1.19 6.11 13.18
CA LEU A 59 -0.54 4.85 13.58
C LEU A 59 0.76 4.59 12.82
N LEU A 60 0.88 5.05 11.58
CA LEU A 60 2.04 4.79 10.71
C LEU A 60 3.40 5.23 11.30
N PRO A 61 3.50 6.31 12.11
CA PRO A 61 4.74 6.64 12.80
C PRO A 61 5.25 5.57 13.78
N ARG A 62 4.40 4.60 14.18
CA ARG A 62 4.77 3.51 15.08
C ARG A 62 5.38 2.32 14.36
N VAL A 63 5.34 2.29 13.03
CA VAL A 63 5.93 1.23 12.22
C VAL A 63 7.45 1.35 12.29
N THR A 64 8.11 0.35 12.87
CA THR A 64 9.58 0.24 12.96
C THR A 64 10.16 -0.73 11.93
N ALA A 65 9.29 -1.48 11.24
CA ALA A 65 9.69 -2.45 10.23
C ALA A 65 10.35 -1.77 9.03
N GLU A 66 11.36 -2.41 8.46
CA GLU A 66 11.88 -1.99 7.16
C GLU A 66 10.75 -2.09 6.12
N THR A 67 10.46 -0.96 5.46
CA THR A 67 9.22 -0.82 4.67
C THR A 67 9.47 -0.34 3.24
N PRO A 68 9.65 -1.24 2.27
CA PRO A 68 9.52 -0.91 0.86
C PRO A 68 8.05 -0.80 0.46
N VAL A 69 7.63 0.37 0.01
CA VAL A 69 6.29 0.63 -0.52
C VAL A 69 6.33 0.66 -2.04
N THR A 70 5.48 -0.13 -2.68
CA THR A 70 5.35 -0.19 -4.14
C THR A 70 4.07 0.51 -4.60
N GLY A 71 4.23 1.59 -5.38
CA GLY A 71 3.14 2.30 -6.04
C GLY A 71 3.01 1.95 -7.52
N CYS A 72 1.79 1.82 -8.02
CA CYS A 72 1.50 1.52 -9.43
C CYS A 72 1.01 2.78 -10.15
N THR A 73 1.75 3.27 -11.15
CA THR A 73 1.52 4.62 -11.73
C THR A 73 0.27 4.70 -12.62
N LYS A 74 -0.25 3.58 -13.12
CA LYS A 74 -1.45 3.49 -13.96
C LYS A 74 -2.64 2.89 -13.21
N ASP A 75 -2.59 2.89 -11.87
CA ASP A 75 -3.62 2.28 -11.02
C ASP A 75 -4.92 3.08 -11.07
N GLY A 76 -5.95 2.49 -11.68
CA GLY A 76 -7.31 3.03 -11.73
C GLY A 76 -8.20 2.67 -10.53
N THR A 77 -7.69 1.89 -9.57
CA THR A 77 -8.41 1.42 -8.38
C THR A 77 -7.96 2.17 -7.13
N VAL A 78 -6.65 2.25 -6.89
CA VAL A 78 -6.05 3.05 -5.80
C VAL A 78 -5.19 4.13 -6.44
N ARG A 79 -5.55 5.39 -6.20
CA ARG A 79 -4.80 6.52 -6.77
C ARG A 79 -3.34 6.45 -6.34
N PHE A 80 -2.42 6.56 -7.29
CA PHE A 80 -0.98 6.54 -7.04
C PHE A 80 -0.54 7.52 -5.92
N ALA A 81 -1.17 8.70 -5.87
CA ALA A 81 -0.93 9.69 -4.82
C ALA A 81 -1.24 9.18 -3.40
N LEU A 82 -2.25 8.33 -3.22
CA LEU A 82 -2.58 7.75 -1.92
C LEU A 82 -1.57 6.69 -1.48
N THR A 83 -1.01 5.94 -2.43
CA THR A 83 0.08 5.00 -2.14
C THR A 83 1.36 5.74 -1.78
N ARG A 84 1.62 6.90 -2.42
CA ARG A 84 2.72 7.78 -2.04
C ARG A 84 2.52 8.37 -0.63
N GLU A 85 1.33 8.86 -0.31
CA GLU A 85 0.97 9.37 1.02
C GLU A 85 1.20 8.31 2.11
N LEU A 86 0.84 7.04 1.84
CA LEU A 86 1.13 5.92 2.74
C LEU A 86 2.63 5.78 3.02
N ALA A 87 3.47 5.86 1.98
CA ALA A 87 4.92 5.75 2.13
C ALA A 87 5.51 6.91 2.93
N ASP A 88 5.07 8.14 2.64
CA ASP A 88 5.59 9.34 3.31
C ASP A 88 5.22 9.37 4.82
N ALA A 89 4.15 8.66 5.22
CA ALA A 89 3.72 8.56 6.61
C ALA A 89 4.44 7.46 7.42
N VAL A 90 5.22 6.57 6.78
CA VAL A 90 5.99 5.52 7.45
C VAL A 90 7.46 5.96 7.61
N PRO A 91 8.01 6.04 8.84
CA PRO A 91 9.39 6.43 9.06
C PRO A 91 10.38 5.51 8.33
N GLY A 92 11.29 6.11 7.55
CA GLY A 92 12.35 5.37 6.85
C GLY A 92 11.86 4.48 5.70
N ALA A 93 10.60 4.60 5.29
CA ALA A 93 10.10 3.84 4.15
C ALA A 93 10.83 4.21 2.85
N ARG A 94 11.02 3.22 1.99
CA ARG A 94 11.52 3.40 0.63
C ARG A 94 10.36 3.26 -0.33
N PHE A 95 10.16 4.22 -1.22
CA PHE A 95 9.07 4.19 -2.18
C PHE A 95 9.58 3.86 -3.58
N GLU A 96 8.97 2.87 -4.20
CA GLU A 96 9.27 2.43 -5.56
C GLU A 96 8.01 2.53 -6.44
N ALA A 97 8.14 3.15 -7.61
CA ALA A 97 7.05 3.32 -8.56
C ALA A 97 7.21 2.35 -9.73
N LEU A 98 6.18 1.56 -10.02
CA LEU A 98 6.13 0.65 -11.17
C LEU A 98 5.12 1.15 -12.19
N GLU A 99 5.48 1.08 -13.47
CA GLU A 99 4.61 1.42 -14.60
C GLU A 99 3.56 0.32 -14.86
N SER A 100 2.64 0.16 -13.90
CA SER A 100 1.63 -0.90 -13.86
C SER A 100 0.26 -0.34 -13.49
N GLY A 101 -0.81 -1.03 -13.90
CA GLY A 101 -2.13 -0.92 -13.29
C GLY A 101 -2.18 -1.59 -11.91
N HIS A 102 -3.39 -1.81 -11.39
CA HIS A 102 -3.60 -2.23 -9.99
C HIS A 102 -2.97 -3.59 -9.65
N VAL A 103 -2.88 -4.50 -10.61
CA VAL A 103 -2.54 -5.91 -10.35
C VAL A 103 -1.14 -6.23 -10.87
N VAL A 104 -0.14 -5.54 -10.28
CA VAL A 104 1.26 -5.58 -10.69
C VAL A 104 1.89 -6.98 -10.76
N VAL A 105 1.42 -7.91 -9.93
CA VAL A 105 1.86 -9.32 -9.96
C VAL A 105 1.52 -10.03 -11.27
N HIS A 106 0.49 -9.57 -11.98
CA HIS A 106 0.10 -10.09 -13.29
C HIS A 106 0.61 -9.20 -14.43
N GLU A 107 0.60 -7.89 -14.23
CA GLU A 107 0.93 -6.92 -15.28
C GLU A 107 2.45 -6.76 -15.47
N GLN A 108 3.23 -6.84 -14.39
CA GLN A 108 4.69 -6.66 -14.38
C GLN A 108 5.38 -7.66 -13.44
N PRO A 109 5.19 -8.99 -13.62
CA PRO A 109 5.67 -10.01 -12.69
C PRO A 109 7.19 -9.96 -12.46
N GLY A 110 7.97 -9.78 -13.53
CA GLY A 110 9.44 -9.72 -13.42
C GLY A 110 9.93 -8.52 -12.61
N ALA A 111 9.37 -7.33 -12.88
CA ALA A 111 9.73 -6.12 -12.14
C ALA A 111 9.31 -6.21 -10.67
N PHE A 112 8.13 -6.75 -10.39
CA PHE A 112 7.64 -6.94 -9.03
C PHE A 112 8.51 -7.94 -8.24
N VAL A 113 8.83 -9.09 -8.84
CA VAL A 113 9.68 -10.10 -8.20
C VAL A 113 11.08 -9.55 -7.94
N ALA A 114 11.69 -8.86 -8.91
CA ALA A 114 13.01 -8.25 -8.75
C ALA A 114 13.03 -7.24 -7.59
N LEU A 115 11.99 -6.41 -7.50
CA LEU A 115 11.81 -5.44 -6.42
C LEU A 115 11.72 -6.14 -5.06
N VAL A 116 10.80 -7.10 -4.90
CA VAL A 116 10.62 -7.80 -3.62
C VAL A 116 11.87 -8.58 -3.23
N ALA A 117 12.50 -9.28 -4.19
CA ALA A 117 13.73 -10.03 -3.96
C ALA A 117 14.87 -9.14 -3.47
N GLY A 118 15.03 -7.95 -4.08
CA GLY A 118 16.01 -6.95 -3.67
C GLY A 118 15.83 -6.44 -2.23
N PHE A 119 14.61 -6.52 -1.69
CA PHE A 119 14.32 -6.17 -0.30
C PHE A 119 14.36 -7.35 0.68
N THR A 120 14.20 -8.59 0.20
CA THR A 120 14.22 -9.79 1.06
C THR A 120 15.59 -10.44 1.20
N ALA A 121 16.55 -10.05 0.37
CA ALA A 121 17.97 -10.37 0.58
C ALA A 121 18.48 -9.81 1.92
#